data_AF-A0A7S4VRM3-F1
#
_entry.id   AF-A0A7S4VRM3-F1
#
_cell.length_a   1.000
_cell.length_b   1.000
_cell.length_c   1.000
_cell.angle_alpha   90.00
_cell.angle_beta   90.00
_cell.angle_gamma   90.00
#
_symmetry.space_group_name_H-M   'P 1'
#
loop_
_entity.id
_entity.type
_entity.pdbx_description
1 polymer ?
#
loop_
_entity_poly.entity_id
_entity_poly.type
_entity_poly.pdbx_seq_one_letter_code
_entity_poly.pdbx_strand_id
1 'polypeptide(L)'
;GQQAVNSSDFAIAQFRYLEELVLIHGRWNFIRMSKVILFSFYKNAVFAALLIVYQFFALFSGVFLFDQWVAAGFNFFVFFPILFFGIFDRDLDKEYVRRNPEVYASSRRNEHLTLRFIIRWV
;
A
#
# COMPACT_ATOMS: atom_id res chain seq x y z
N GLY A 1 -21.71 28.17 6.71
CA GLY A 1 -20.97 28.31 7.99
C GLY A 1 -19.55 27.86 7.77
N GLN A 2 -18.57 28.74 8.01
CA GLN A 2 -17.16 28.48 7.69
C GLN A 2 -16.44 27.62 8.75
N GLN A 3 -16.96 27.61 9.99
CA GLN A 3 -16.32 26.91 11.11
C GLN A 3 -16.20 25.40 10.87
N ALA A 4 -17.26 24.75 10.37
CA ALA A 4 -17.25 23.32 10.05
C ALA A 4 -16.25 22.96 8.94
N VAL A 5 -16.03 23.86 7.98
CA VAL A 5 -15.09 23.67 6.87
C VAL A 5 -13.64 23.76 7.36
N ASN A 6 -13.35 24.70 8.26
CA ASN A 6 -12.01 24.86 8.83
C ASN A 6 -11.64 23.76 9.82
N SER A 7 -12.63 23.07 10.39
CA SER A 7 -12.44 21.95 11.33
C SER A 7 -12.56 20.57 10.68
N SER A 8 -12.71 20.47 9.36
CA SER A 8 -12.89 19.20 8.63
C SER A 8 -11.63 18.78 7.86
N ASP A 9 -11.37 17.47 7.76
CA ASP A 9 -10.26 16.92 6.96
C ASP A 9 -10.41 17.22 5.45
N PHE A 10 -11.65 17.30 4.97
CA PHE A 10 -11.97 17.61 3.58
C PHE A 10 -13.04 18.69 3.48
N ALA A 11 -12.73 19.77 2.78
CA ALA A 11 -13.66 20.83 2.45
C ALA A 11 -14.33 20.55 1.09
N ILE A 12 -15.63 20.22 1.08
CA ILE A 12 -16.43 20.05 -0.14
C ILE A 12 -17.47 21.16 -0.27
N ALA A 13 -17.64 21.70 -1.48
CA ALA A 13 -18.56 22.82 -1.72
C ALA A 13 -20.04 22.40 -1.75
N GLN A 14 -20.34 21.18 -2.20
CA GLN A 14 -21.70 20.65 -2.36
C GLN A 14 -21.72 19.16 -2.04
N PHE A 15 -22.83 18.68 -1.47
CA PHE A 15 -22.98 17.28 -1.05
C PHE A 15 -22.81 16.28 -2.22
N ARG A 16 -23.17 16.65 -3.45
CA ARG A 16 -22.97 15.80 -4.64
C ARG A 16 -21.52 15.40 -4.89
N TYR A 17 -20.54 16.18 -4.43
CA TYR A 17 -19.11 15.84 -4.59
C TYR A 17 -18.65 14.77 -3.60
N LEU A 18 -19.41 14.51 -2.54
CA LEU A 18 -19.11 13.45 -1.58
C LEU A 18 -19.13 12.06 -2.23
N GLU A 19 -20.04 11.84 -3.19
CA GLU A 19 -20.15 10.58 -3.92
C GLU A 19 -18.86 10.24 -4.66
N GLU A 20 -18.33 11.17 -5.47
CA GLU A 20 -17.09 10.97 -6.21
C GLU A 20 -15.86 10.94 -5.28
N LEU A 21 -15.85 11.72 -4.20
CA LEU A 21 -14.75 11.69 -3.22
C LEU A 21 -14.66 10.33 -2.53
N VAL A 22 -15.78 9.79 -2.04
CA VAL A 22 -15.78 8.55 -1.26
C VAL A 22 -15.68 7.32 -2.17
N LEU A 23 -16.52 7.21 -3.20
CA LEU A 23 -16.59 5.99 -4.01
C LEU A 23 -15.34 5.82 -4.89
N ILE A 24 -14.89 6.89 -5.54
CA ILE A 24 -13.79 6.81 -6.50
C ILE A 24 -12.46 7.03 -5.79
N HIS A 25 -12.26 8.21 -5.19
CA HIS A 25 -10.97 8.56 -4.59
C HIS A 25 -10.70 7.74 -3.32
N GLY A 26 -11.72 7.45 -2.51
CA GLY A 26 -11.61 6.58 -1.33
C GLY A 26 -11.20 5.16 -1.70
N ARG A 27 -11.85 4.54 -2.71
CA ARG A 27 -11.48 3.20 -3.21
C ARG A 27 -10.05 3.16 -3.73
N TRP A 28 -9.69 4.09 -4.61
CA TRP A 28 -8.36 4.16 -5.18
C TRP A 28 -7.29 4.31 -4.10
N ASN A 29 -7.51 5.22 -3.14
CA ASN A 29 -6.59 5.39 -2.03
C ASN A 29 -6.45 4.11 -1.19
N PHE A 30 -7.56 3.45 -0.88
CA PHE A 30 -7.55 2.20 -0.13
C PHE A 30 -6.72 1.11 -0.83
N ILE A 31 -6.91 0.91 -2.13
CA ILE A 31 -6.19 -0.13 -2.90
C ILE A 31 -4.71 0.22 -3.04
N ARG A 32 -4.38 1.48 -3.35
CA ARG A 32 -2.99 1.94 -3.42
C ARG A 32 -2.26 1.74 -2.11
N MET A 33 -2.84 2.20 -1.00
CA MET A 33 -2.27 2.03 0.33
C MET A 33 -2.14 0.55 0.71
N SER A 34 -3.12 -0.28 0.35
CA SER A 34 -3.04 -1.73 0.56
C SER A 34 -1.85 -2.34 -0.15
N LYS A 35 -1.64 -2.00 -1.44
CA LYS A 35 -0.48 -2.46 -2.22
C LYS A 35 0.83 -1.97 -1.62
N VAL A 36 0.93 -0.70 -1.23
CA VAL A 36 2.14 -0.14 -0.60
C VAL A 36 2.50 -0.90 0.67
N ILE A 37 1.53 -1.17 1.53
CA ILE A 37 1.74 -1.94 2.77
C ILE A 37 2.21 -3.35 2.44
N LEU A 38 1.54 -4.05 1.52
CA LEU A 38 1.88 -5.42 1.13
C LEU A 38 3.28 -5.51 0.53
N PHE A 39 3.64 -4.62 -0.40
CA PHE A 39 4.99 -4.59 -0.97
C PHE A 39 6.06 -4.25 0.08
N SER A 40 5.72 -3.44 1.09
CA SER A 40 6.64 -3.14 2.20
C SER A 40 6.88 -4.37 3.08
N PHE A 41 5.87 -5.20 3.35
CA PHE A 41 6.08 -6.47 4.04
C PHE A 41 6.88 -7.45 3.17
N TYR A 42 6.48 -7.62 1.90
CA TYR A 42 7.12 -8.52 0.96
C TYR A 42 8.62 -8.22 0.77
N LYS A 43 8.99 -6.95 0.53
CA LYS A 43 10.41 -6.58 0.32
C LYS A 43 11.28 -6.97 1.51
N ASN A 44 10.77 -6.77 2.72
CA ASN A 44 11.52 -7.04 3.95
C ASN A 44 11.58 -8.55 4.22
N ALA A 45 10.51 -9.29 3.93
CA ALA A 45 10.50 -10.74 4.02
C ALA A 45 11.51 -11.39 3.06
N VAL A 46 11.53 -10.97 1.79
CA VAL A 46 12.51 -11.46 0.80
C VAL A 46 13.93 -11.15 1.26
N PHE A 47 14.19 -9.92 1.73
CA PHE A 47 15.51 -9.55 2.23
C PHE A 47 15.94 -10.40 3.44
N ALA A 48 15.03 -10.64 4.39
CA ALA A 48 15.30 -11.51 5.54
C ALA A 48 15.52 -12.97 5.12
N ALA A 49 14.72 -13.49 4.18
CA ALA A 49 14.85 -14.85 3.66
C ALA A 49 16.22 -15.08 2.99
N LEU A 50 16.70 -14.10 2.20
CA LEU A 50 18.03 -14.16 1.59
C LEU A 50 19.14 -14.25 2.65
N LEU A 51 19.03 -13.46 3.73
CA LEU A 51 19.99 -13.50 4.83
C LEU A 51 19.94 -14.83 5.58
N ILE A 52 18.74 -15.36 5.84
CA ILE A 52 18.56 -16.68 6.48
C ILE A 52 19.20 -17.77 5.63
N VAL A 53 18.94 -17.78 4.32
CA VAL A 53 19.55 -18.73 3.38
C VAL A 53 21.07 -18.62 3.42
N TYR A 54 21.63 -17.40 3.41
CA TYR A 54 23.08 -17.20 3.54
C TYR A 54 23.65 -17.75 4.86
N GLN A 55 22.95 -17.57 5.98
CA GLN A 55 23.42 -18.09 7.27
C GLN A 55 23.54 -19.61 7.31
N PHE A 56 22.74 -20.35 6.55
CA PHE A 56 22.93 -21.80 6.42
C PHE A 56 24.29 -22.15 5.80
N PHE A 57 24.77 -21.37 4.84
CA PHE A 57 26.10 -21.56 4.24
C PHE A 57 27.22 -21.03 5.13
N ALA A 58 26.95 -20.00 5.93
CA ALA A 58 27.89 -19.38 6.85
C ALA A 58 27.91 -20.04 8.26
N LEU A 59 27.34 -21.25 8.40
CA LEU A 59 27.26 -22.00 9.67
C LEU A 59 26.69 -21.20 10.84
N PHE A 60 25.71 -20.34 10.56
CA PHE A 60 25.09 -19.43 11.54
C PHE A 60 26.09 -18.53 12.28
N SER A 61 27.21 -18.18 11.65
CA SER A 61 28.24 -17.30 12.21
C SER A 61 27.75 -15.88 12.52
N GLY A 62 26.59 -15.48 11.99
CA GLY A 62 26.01 -14.14 12.20
C GLY A 62 26.65 -13.05 11.35
N VAL A 63 27.58 -13.43 10.45
CA VAL A 63 28.17 -12.49 9.48
C VAL A 63 27.11 -12.03 8.50
N PHE A 64 27.01 -10.73 8.29
CA PHE A 64 26.02 -10.14 7.39
C PHE A 64 26.49 -10.24 5.94
N LEU A 65 25.58 -10.59 5.01
CA LEU A 65 25.92 -10.80 3.59
C LEU A 65 26.25 -9.50 2.86
N PHE A 66 25.57 -8.41 3.19
CA PHE A 66 25.68 -7.12 2.50
C PHE A 66 26.48 -6.12 3.35
N ASP A 67 27.16 -5.16 2.72
CA ASP A 67 27.66 -4.00 3.48
C ASP A 67 26.49 -3.12 3.95
N GLN A 68 26.67 -2.39 5.06
CA GLN A 68 25.66 -1.51 5.64
C GLN A 68 25.10 -0.48 4.65
N TRP A 69 25.95 0.10 3.79
CA TRP A 69 25.55 1.08 2.80
C TRP A 69 24.77 0.44 1.65
N VAL A 70 25.12 -0.79 1.29
CA VAL A 70 24.39 -1.57 0.28
C VAL A 70 22.99 -1.93 0.78
N ALA A 71 22.86 -2.34 2.04
CA ALA A 71 21.57 -2.63 2.66
C ALA A 71 20.68 -1.37 2.80
N ALA A 72 21.28 -0.23 3.16
CA ALA A 72 20.58 1.06 3.17
C ALA A 72 20.15 1.49 1.77
N GLY A 73 21.04 1.34 0.79
CA GLY A 73 20.77 1.61 -0.63
C GLY A 73 19.62 0.76 -1.17
N PHE A 74 19.59 -0.53 -0.87
CA PHE A 74 18.49 -1.42 -1.27
C PHE A 74 17.12 -0.88 -0.82
N ASN A 75 17.00 -0.42 0.42
CA ASN A 75 15.76 0.17 0.91
C ASN A 75 15.36 1.43 0.15
N PHE A 76 16.33 2.30 -0.15
CA PHE A 76 16.10 3.52 -0.92
C PHE A 76 15.66 3.22 -2.35
N PHE A 77 16.33 2.32 -3.05
CA PHE A 77 16.01 1.97 -4.43
C PHE A 77 14.67 1.24 -4.56
N VAL A 78 14.33 0.34 -3.63
CA VAL A 78 13.06 -0.40 -3.65
C VAL A 78 11.89 0.46 -3.18
N PHE A 79 12.14 1.51 -2.40
CA PHE A 79 11.10 2.47 -2.00
C PHE A 79 10.49 3.21 -3.19
N PHE A 80 11.28 3.63 -4.19
CA PHE A 80 10.76 4.40 -5.32
C PHE A 80 9.69 3.63 -6.12
N PRO A 81 9.91 2.39 -6.60
CA PRO A 81 8.87 1.62 -7.26
C PRO A 81 7.60 1.51 -6.43
N ILE A 82 7.72 1.22 -5.12
CA ILE A 82 6.58 1.10 -4.22
C ILE A 82 5.81 2.42 -4.13
N LEU A 83 6.52 3.55 -4.05
CA LEU A 83 5.93 4.88 -4.06
C LEU A 83 5.22 5.18 -5.39
N PHE A 84 5.86 4.87 -6.53
CA PHE A 84 5.25 5.05 -7.85
C PHE A 84 3.96 4.24 -7.99
N PHE A 85 3.97 2.97 -7.59
CA PHE A 85 2.75 2.16 -7.53
C PHE A 85 1.71 2.75 -6.56
N GLY A 86 2.14 3.26 -5.41
CA GLY A 86 1.26 3.88 -4.42
C GLY A 86 0.59 5.18 -4.87
N ILE A 87 1.13 5.88 -5.86
CA ILE A 87 0.59 7.17 -6.34
C ILE A 87 -0.22 6.98 -7.62
N PHE A 88 0.34 6.26 -8.60
CA PHE A 88 -0.16 6.27 -9.96
C PHE A 88 -1.11 5.10 -10.30
N ASP A 89 -1.12 4.05 -9.47
CA ASP A 89 -1.95 2.88 -9.73
C ASP A 89 -3.45 3.21 -9.68
N ARG A 90 -4.17 2.81 -10.72
CA ARG A 90 -5.63 2.91 -10.82
C ARG A 90 -6.17 1.51 -11.11
N ASP A 91 -6.96 0.97 -10.21
CA ASP A 91 -7.50 -0.38 -10.33
C ASP A 91 -8.61 -0.44 -11.39
N LEU A 92 -9.57 0.49 -11.30
CA LEU A 92 -10.76 0.56 -12.11
C LEU A 92 -10.96 2.00 -12.59
N ASP A 93 -11.51 2.14 -13.81
CA ASP A 93 -11.83 3.45 -14.36
C ASP A 93 -12.96 4.14 -13.57
N LYS A 94 -12.93 5.48 -13.54
CA LYS A 94 -13.92 6.30 -12.82
C LYS A 94 -15.35 5.99 -13.23
N GLU A 95 -15.57 5.84 -14.54
CA GLU A 95 -16.90 5.63 -15.09
C GLU A 95 -17.45 4.25 -14.71
N TYR A 96 -16.57 3.24 -14.63
CA TYR A 96 -16.95 1.91 -14.19
C TYR A 96 -17.37 1.88 -12.71
N VAL A 97 -16.60 2.55 -11.83
CA VAL A 97 -16.91 2.62 -10.40
C VAL A 97 -18.22 3.36 -10.15
N ARG A 98 -18.51 4.42 -10.92
CA ARG A 98 -19.77 5.16 -10.82
C ARG A 98 -20.97 4.32 -11.26
N ARG A 99 -20.83 3.51 -12.31
CA ARG A 99 -21.90 2.61 -12.78
C ARG A 99 -22.15 1.43 -11.85
N ASN A 100 -21.12 0.95 -11.15
CA ASN A 100 -21.18 -0.24 -10.30
C ASN A 100 -20.70 0.07 -8.86
N PRO A 101 -21.49 0.79 -8.04
CA PRO A 101 -21.07 1.22 -6.70
C PRO A 101 -20.81 0.06 -5.73
N GLU A 102 -21.32 -1.13 -6.03
CA GLU A 102 -21.08 -2.37 -5.26
C GLU A 102 -19.61 -2.76 -5.16
N VAL A 103 -18.76 -2.35 -6.11
CA VAL A 103 -17.31 -2.62 -6.05
C VAL A 103 -16.68 -2.03 -4.78
N TYR A 104 -17.23 -0.95 -4.23
CA TYR A 104 -16.77 -0.31 -2.99
C TYR A 104 -16.91 -1.22 -1.76
N ALA A 105 -17.75 -2.27 -1.82
CA ALA A 105 -17.91 -3.21 -0.72
C ALA A 105 -16.60 -3.93 -0.34
N SER A 106 -15.74 -4.22 -1.32
CA SER A 106 -14.42 -4.84 -1.08
C SER A 106 -13.51 -3.96 -0.22
N SER A 107 -13.53 -2.63 -0.45
CA SER A 107 -12.79 -1.66 0.35
C SER A 107 -13.34 -1.57 1.77
N ARG A 108 -14.67 -1.59 1.95
CA ARG A 108 -15.31 -1.59 3.28
C ARG A 108 -15.01 -2.86 4.08
N ARG A 109 -14.96 -4.02 3.43
CA ARG A 109 -14.68 -5.31 4.08
C ARG A 109 -13.19 -5.55 4.34
N ASN A 110 -12.32 -4.60 3.99
CA ASN A 110 -10.89 -4.67 4.20
C ASN A 110 -10.22 -5.92 3.60
N GLU A 111 -10.74 -6.39 2.46
CA GLU A 111 -10.34 -7.67 1.83
C GLU A 111 -8.84 -7.68 1.45
N HIS A 112 -8.27 -6.50 1.16
CA HIS A 112 -6.89 -6.35 0.71
C HIS A 112 -5.84 -6.21 1.83
N LEU A 113 -6.25 -6.06 3.09
CA LEU A 113 -5.34 -5.90 4.25
C LEU A 113 -5.61 -6.91 5.37
N THR A 114 -6.33 -7.98 5.07
CA THR A 114 -6.55 -9.07 6.02
C THR A 114 -5.22 -9.80 6.30
N LEU A 115 -5.00 -10.25 7.53
CA LEU A 115 -3.79 -11.00 7.93
C LEU A 115 -3.52 -12.22 7.02
N ARG A 116 -4.56 -12.95 6.62
CA ARG A 116 -4.47 -14.05 5.65
C ARG A 116 -3.90 -13.60 4.30
N PHE A 117 -4.26 -12.40 3.86
CA PHE A 117 -3.79 -11.84 2.60
C PHE A 117 -2.31 -11.43 2.72
N ILE A 118 -1.94 -10.80 3.84
CA ILE A 118 -0.54 -10.42 4.12
C ILE A 118 0.36 -11.66 4.17
N ILE A 119 -0.05 -12.71 4.90
CA ILE A 119 0.71 -13.96 4.97
C ILE A 119 0.84 -14.63 3.61
N ARG A 120 -0.16 -14.52 2.72
CA ARG A 120 -0.06 -15.07 1.36
C ARG A 120 0.99 -14.33 0.51
N TRP A 121 1.25 -13.07 0.82
CA TRP A 121 2.27 -12.27 0.12
C TRP A 121 3.68 -12.54 0.61
N VAL A 122 3.84 -12.84 1.90
CA VAL A 122 5.12 -13.10 2.58
C VAL A 122 5.57 -14.54 2.36
#